data_AF-A0A7Y5DUP2-F1
#
_entry.id   AF-A0A7Y5DUP2-F1
#
_cell.length_a   1.000
_cell.length_b   1.000
_cell.length_c   1.000
_cell.angle_alpha   90.00
_cell.angle_beta   90.00
_cell.angle_gamma   90.00
#
_symmetry.space_group_name_H-M   'P 1'
#
loop_
_entity.id
_entity.type
_entity.pdbx_description
1 polymer ?
#
loop_
_entity_poly.entity_id
_entity_poly.type
_entity_poly.pdbx_seq_one_letter_code
_entity_poly.pdbx_strand_id
1 'polypeptide(L)'
;MPDNVDGLIKEIAVKHGIAVSRDDPILILQTINNRLMQDSGAAQQALLDSYKEEMEALALRWGLDATDKAERIVNASLLAGKEAMAGIMRDSAQATATAMRAEIDSSLGLIASNLLATRTLAILNVVASCLTMLAAAVALWVVLR
;
A
#
# COMPACT_ATOMS: atom_id res chain seq x y z
N MET A 1 20.92 -50.40 -37.09
CA MET A 1 20.98 -51.07 -35.76
C MET A 1 20.75 -52.60 -35.83
N PRO A 2 21.32 -53.37 -36.78
CA PRO A 2 21.22 -54.84 -36.77
C PRO A 2 22.03 -55.49 -35.62
N ASP A 3 23.09 -54.82 -35.14
CA ASP A 3 24.01 -55.35 -34.12
C ASP A 3 23.39 -55.57 -32.75
N ASN A 4 22.33 -54.81 -32.40
CA ASN A 4 21.65 -54.97 -31.10
C ASN A 4 20.90 -56.31 -31.03
N VAL A 5 20.28 -56.72 -32.14
CA VAL A 5 19.46 -57.94 -32.18
C VAL A 5 20.35 -59.19 -32.16
N ASP A 6 21.45 -59.22 -32.93
CA ASP A 6 22.38 -60.35 -32.90
C ASP A 6 23.11 -60.48 -31.56
N GLY A 7 23.42 -59.35 -30.92
CA GLY A 7 23.94 -59.30 -29.56
C GLY A 7 22.96 -59.91 -28.55
N LEU A 8 21.67 -59.54 -28.64
CA LEU A 8 20.61 -60.08 -27.79
C LEU A 8 20.42 -61.59 -28.00
N ILE A 9 20.41 -62.06 -29.25
CA ILE A 9 20.32 -63.50 -29.59
C ILE A 9 21.48 -64.27 -28.94
N LYS A 10 22.70 -63.75 -29.07
CA LYS A 10 23.90 -64.36 -28.47
C LYS A 10 23.81 -64.37 -26.94
N GLU A 11 23.31 -63.29 -26.34
CA GLU A 11 23.14 -63.20 -24.88
C GLU A 11 22.09 -64.19 -24.37
N ILE A 12 20.96 -64.34 -25.06
CA ILE A 12 19.92 -65.32 -24.72
C ILE A 12 20.49 -66.74 -24.79
N ALA A 13 21.25 -67.06 -25.83
CA ALA A 13 21.90 -68.36 -25.98
C ALA A 13 22.90 -68.65 -24.85
N VAL A 14 23.71 -67.67 -24.45
CA VAL A 14 24.71 -67.83 -23.37
C VAL A 14 24.05 -67.95 -21.98
N LYS A 15 23.03 -67.14 -21.68
CA LYS A 15 22.41 -67.11 -20.35
C LYS A 15 21.38 -68.21 -20.12
N HIS A 16 20.61 -68.55 -21.16
CA HIS A 16 19.46 -69.43 -21.03
C HIS A 16 19.65 -70.77 -21.76
N GLY A 17 20.71 -70.93 -22.56
CA GLY A 17 20.98 -72.17 -23.30
C GLY A 17 20.02 -72.42 -24.45
N ILE A 18 19.25 -71.42 -24.87
CA ILE A 18 18.21 -71.53 -25.90
C ILE A 18 18.72 -70.83 -27.17
N ALA A 19 18.76 -71.56 -28.29
CA ALA A 19 19.07 -70.99 -29.59
C ALA A 19 17.79 -70.36 -30.19
N VAL A 20 17.81 -69.05 -30.36
CA VAL A 20 16.70 -68.27 -30.92
C VAL A 20 17.10 -67.76 -32.31
N SER A 21 16.22 -67.91 -33.30
CA SER A 21 16.43 -67.36 -34.66
C SER A 21 15.82 -65.97 -34.80
N ARG A 22 16.22 -65.22 -35.82
CA ARG A 22 15.60 -63.92 -36.15
C ARG A 22 14.12 -64.04 -36.50
N ASP A 23 13.70 -65.18 -37.04
CA ASP A 23 12.31 -65.47 -37.39
C ASP A 23 11.51 -66.11 -36.23
N ASP A 24 12.13 -66.25 -35.05
CA ASP A 24 11.45 -66.80 -33.88
C ASP A 24 10.34 -65.84 -33.41
N PRO A 25 9.11 -66.34 -33.16
CA PRO A 25 8.01 -65.53 -32.64
C PRO A 25 8.37 -64.66 -31.42
N ILE A 26 9.29 -65.11 -30.58
CA ILE A 26 9.70 -64.34 -29.39
C ILE A 26 10.49 -63.07 -29.75
N LEU A 27 11.22 -63.07 -30.88
CA LEU A 27 11.90 -61.86 -31.39
C LEU A 27 10.94 -60.90 -32.09
N ILE A 28 9.85 -61.41 -32.67
CA ILE A 28 8.77 -60.57 -33.20
C ILE A 28 8.11 -59.80 -32.04
N LEU A 29 7.84 -60.46 -30.91
CA LEU A 29 7.33 -59.81 -29.70
C LEU A 29 8.28 -58.73 -29.18
N GLN A 30 9.58 -59.00 -29.17
CA GLN A 30 10.59 -58.00 -28.80
C GLN A 30 10.56 -56.78 -29.71
N THR A 31 10.39 -57.00 -31.02
CA THR A 31 10.30 -55.91 -32.00
C THR A 31 9.04 -55.06 -31.77
N ILE A 32 7.90 -55.71 -31.53
CA ILE A 32 6.63 -55.04 -31.22
C ILE A 32 6.75 -54.26 -29.90
N ASN A 33 7.36 -54.85 -28.87
CA ASN A 33 7.55 -54.19 -27.57
C ASN A 33 8.45 -52.96 -27.70
N ASN A 34 9.59 -53.07 -28.38
CA ASN A 34 10.46 -51.92 -28.63
C ASN A 34 9.74 -50.79 -29.37
N ARG A 35 8.91 -51.12 -30.35
CA ARG A 35 8.11 -50.13 -31.07
C ARG A 35 7.05 -49.51 -30.17
N LEU A 36 6.36 -50.31 -29.35
CA LEU A 36 5.39 -49.82 -28.38
C LEU A 36 6.04 -48.88 -27.35
N MET A 37 7.25 -49.18 -26.89
CA MET A 37 8.01 -48.34 -25.96
C MET A 37 8.44 -47.02 -26.62
N GLN A 38 8.86 -47.05 -27.89
CA GLN A 38 9.16 -45.84 -28.65
C GLN A 38 7.91 -44.97 -28.86
N ASP A 39 6.80 -45.59 -29.28
CA ASP A 39 5.54 -44.90 -29.51
C ASP A 39 4.98 -44.33 -28.19
N SER A 40 5.11 -45.07 -27.09
CA SER A 40 4.73 -44.60 -25.75
C SER A 40 5.59 -43.43 -25.29
N GLY A 41 6.91 -43.49 -25.54
CA GLY A 41 7.83 -42.39 -25.23
C GLY A 41 7.51 -41.13 -26.03
N ALA A 42 7.23 -41.28 -27.33
CA ALA A 42 6.82 -40.17 -28.19
C ALA A 42 5.49 -39.55 -27.74
N ALA A 43 4.50 -40.37 -27.38
CA ALA A 43 3.21 -39.91 -26.87
C ALA A 43 3.36 -39.17 -25.53
N GLN A 44 4.21 -39.67 -24.62
CA GLN A 44 4.52 -39.01 -23.36
C GLN A 44 5.21 -37.66 -23.59
N GLN A 45 6.16 -37.59 -24.52
CA GLN A 45 6.82 -36.33 -24.85
C GLN A 45 5.84 -35.29 -25.39
N ALA A 46 4.96 -35.69 -26.32
CA ALA A 46 3.94 -34.80 -26.85
C ALA A 46 2.99 -34.27 -25.75
N LEU A 47 2.64 -35.11 -24.78
CA LEU A 47 1.83 -34.70 -23.63
C LEU A 47 2.58 -33.70 -22.74
N LEU A 48 3.87 -33.93 -22.48
CA LEU A 48 4.69 -33.02 -21.69
C LEU A 48 4.87 -31.67 -22.37
N ASP A 49 5.03 -31.66 -23.69
CA ASP A 49 5.15 -30.43 -24.46
C ASP A 49 3.84 -29.61 -24.41
N SER A 50 2.69 -30.27 -24.58
CA SER A 50 1.37 -29.64 -24.41
C SER A 50 1.16 -29.12 -22.99
N TYR A 51 1.52 -29.90 -21.97
CA TYR A 51 1.39 -29.49 -20.58
C TYR A 51 2.26 -28.26 -20.27
N LYS A 52 3.48 -28.22 -20.82
CA LYS A 52 4.37 -27.07 -20.69
C LYS A 52 3.77 -25.81 -21.32
N GLU A 53 3.21 -25.93 -22.52
CA GLU A 53 2.54 -24.81 -23.20
C GLU A 53 1.35 -24.28 -22.38
N GLU A 54 0.52 -25.17 -21.85
CA GLU A 54 -0.60 -24.79 -20.96
C GLU A 54 -0.11 -24.11 -19.67
N MET A 55 0.98 -24.59 -19.08
CA MET A 55 1.59 -23.98 -17.89
C MET A 55 2.13 -22.58 -18.19
N GLU A 56 2.79 -22.37 -19.33
CA GLU A 56 3.27 -21.05 -19.74
C GLU A 56 2.10 -20.08 -19.98
N ALA A 57 1.02 -20.54 -20.62
CA ALA A 57 -0.19 -19.75 -20.82
C ALA A 57 -0.87 -19.38 -19.49
N LEU A 58 -0.99 -20.34 -18.56
CA LEU A 58 -1.54 -20.10 -17.23
C LEU A 58 -0.66 -19.16 -16.40
N ALA A 59 0.66 -19.29 -16.47
CA ALA A 59 1.59 -18.41 -15.77
C ALA A 59 1.50 -16.97 -16.29
N LEU A 60 1.43 -16.79 -17.62
CA LEU A 60 1.25 -15.48 -18.24
C LEU A 60 -0.06 -14.83 -17.79
N ARG A 61 -1.17 -15.58 -17.88
CA ARG A 61 -2.49 -15.10 -17.47
C ARG A 61 -2.53 -14.78 -15.97
N TRP A 62 -1.94 -15.62 -15.12
CA TRP A 62 -1.84 -15.37 -13.70
C TRP A 62 -1.07 -14.06 -13.42
N GLY A 63 0.03 -13.82 -14.14
CA GLY A 63 0.80 -12.58 -14.01
C GLY A 63 -0.03 -11.33 -14.34
N LEU A 64 -0.81 -11.39 -15.41
CA LEU A 64 -1.73 -10.30 -15.78
C LEU A 64 -2.84 -10.10 -14.74
N ASP A 65 -3.50 -11.19 -14.32
CA ASP A 65 -4.58 -11.14 -13.32
C ASP A 65 -4.07 -10.62 -11.95
N ALA A 66 -2.87 -11.01 -11.55
CA ALA A 66 -2.24 -10.53 -10.32
C ALA A 66 -1.91 -9.02 -10.41
N THR A 67 -1.46 -8.56 -11.57
CA THR A 67 -1.16 -7.15 -11.81
C THR A 67 -2.43 -6.30 -11.77
N ASP A 68 -3.50 -6.70 -12.47
CA ASP A 68 -4.79 -6.00 -12.43
C ASP A 68 -5.36 -5.94 -11.00
N LYS A 69 -5.28 -7.05 -10.24
CA LYS A 69 -5.68 -7.05 -8.83
C LYS A 69 -4.85 -6.09 -7.99
N ALA A 70 -3.53 -6.07 -8.17
CA ALA A 70 -2.64 -5.17 -7.43
C ALA A 70 -2.98 -3.71 -7.75
N GLU A 71 -3.17 -3.35 -9.02
CA GLU A 71 -3.56 -1.99 -9.43
C GLU A 71 -4.90 -1.57 -8.83
N ARG A 72 -5.91 -2.46 -8.83
CA ARG A 72 -7.21 -2.17 -8.22
C ARG A 72 -7.10 -1.92 -6.72
N ILE A 73 -6.34 -2.76 -6.00
CA ILE A 73 -6.14 -2.60 -4.56
C ILE A 73 -5.40 -1.30 -4.25
N VAL A 74 -4.35 -0.99 -5.00
CA VAL A 74 -3.58 0.25 -4.83
C VAL A 74 -4.46 1.46 -5.11
N ASN A 75 -5.24 1.46 -6.19
CA ASN A 75 -6.15 2.56 -6.51
C ASN A 75 -7.25 2.73 -5.46
N ALA A 76 -7.85 1.64 -4.99
CA ALA A 76 -8.84 1.70 -3.91
C ALA A 76 -8.24 2.25 -2.61
N SER A 77 -7.02 1.81 -2.27
CA SER A 77 -6.29 2.29 -1.09
C SER A 77 -5.93 3.78 -1.21
N LEU A 78 -5.53 4.22 -2.41
CA LEU A 78 -5.22 5.63 -2.68
C LEU A 78 -6.46 6.51 -2.60
N LEU A 79 -7.59 6.04 -3.14
CA LEU A 79 -8.87 6.74 -3.06
C LEU A 79 -9.31 6.89 -1.60
N ALA A 80 -9.28 5.81 -0.83
CA ALA A 80 -9.59 5.82 0.60
C ALA A 80 -8.65 6.75 1.38
N GLY A 81 -7.35 6.72 1.07
CA GLY A 81 -6.36 7.61 1.68
C GLY A 81 -6.62 9.09 1.36
N LYS A 82 -6.98 9.41 0.12
CA LYS A 82 -7.35 10.77 -0.29
C LYS A 82 -8.59 11.27 0.44
N GLU A 83 -9.59 10.41 0.61
CA GLU A 83 -10.82 10.76 1.32
C GLU A 83 -10.57 10.97 2.82
N ALA A 84 -9.77 10.10 3.44
CA ALA A 84 -9.33 10.28 4.83
C ALA A 84 -8.53 11.58 5.01
N MET A 85 -7.59 11.89 4.10
CA MET A 85 -6.83 13.14 4.13
C MET A 85 -7.73 14.37 3.95
N ALA A 86 -8.73 14.31 3.09
CA ALA A 86 -9.70 15.39 2.92
C ALA A 86 -10.54 15.60 4.20
N GLY A 87 -10.91 14.54 4.91
CA GLY A 87 -11.55 14.61 6.22
C GLY A 87 -10.65 15.29 7.25
N ILE A 88 -9.44 14.76 7.45
CA ILE A 88 -8.44 15.30 8.39
C ILE A 88 -8.13 16.77 8.08
N MET A 89 -8.04 17.15 6.81
CA MET A 89 -7.76 18.53 6.42
C MET A 89 -8.93 19.47 6.76
N ARG A 90 -10.18 19.04 6.60
CA ARG A 90 -11.34 19.83 7.03
C ARG A 90 -11.37 19.99 8.55
N ASP A 91 -11.16 18.89 9.27
CA ASP A 91 -11.21 18.88 10.74
C ASP A 91 -10.09 19.75 11.33
N SER A 92 -8.87 19.64 10.79
CA SER A 92 -7.74 20.47 11.21
C SER A 92 -7.93 21.94 10.84
N ALA A 93 -8.48 22.26 9.67
CA ALA A 93 -8.80 23.64 9.29
C ALA A 93 -9.86 24.24 10.22
N GLN A 94 -10.90 23.48 10.57
CA GLN A 94 -11.93 23.92 11.51
C GLN A 94 -11.35 24.13 12.91
N ALA A 95 -10.57 23.16 13.42
CA ALA A 95 -9.92 23.27 14.72
C ALA A 95 -9.00 24.49 14.80
N THR A 96 -8.21 24.72 13.74
CA THR A 96 -7.31 25.89 13.64
C THR A 96 -8.11 27.20 13.61
N ALA A 97 -9.18 27.27 12.83
CA ALA A 97 -10.04 28.46 12.78
C ALA A 97 -10.70 28.75 14.14
N THR A 98 -11.14 27.71 14.86
CA THR A 98 -11.70 27.87 16.21
C THR A 98 -10.66 28.34 17.22
N ALA A 99 -9.44 27.77 17.19
CA ALA A 99 -8.35 28.19 18.05
C ALA A 99 -7.95 29.65 17.78
N MET A 100 -7.89 30.04 16.50
CA MET A 100 -7.58 31.41 16.12
C MET A 100 -8.65 32.41 16.58
N ARG A 101 -9.94 32.06 16.47
CA ARG A 101 -11.02 32.90 17.00
C ARG A 101 -10.93 33.04 18.52
N ALA A 102 -10.67 31.96 19.23
CA ALA A 102 -10.51 32.00 20.68
C ALA A 102 -9.32 32.89 21.11
N GLU A 103 -8.21 32.83 20.39
CA GLU A 103 -7.04 33.68 20.66
C GLU A 103 -7.34 35.17 20.37
N ILE A 104 -8.07 35.45 19.29
CA ILE A 104 -8.52 36.81 18.95
C ILE A 104 -9.46 37.34 20.03
N ASP A 105 -10.47 36.57 20.44
CA ASP A 105 -11.43 36.98 21.46
C ASP A 105 -10.75 37.21 22.82
N SER A 106 -9.80 36.34 23.19
CA SER A 106 -8.96 36.49 24.38
C SER A 106 -8.16 37.81 24.34
N SER A 107 -7.50 38.07 23.22
CA SER A 107 -6.71 39.29 23.00
C SER A 107 -7.58 40.55 23.03
N LEU A 108 -8.75 40.53 22.40
CA LEU A 108 -9.72 41.63 22.42
C LEU A 108 -10.29 41.85 23.82
N GLY A 109 -10.56 40.80 24.58
CA GLY A 109 -11.01 40.88 25.97
C GLY A 109 -9.97 41.53 26.88
N LEU A 110 -8.69 41.18 26.72
CA LEU A 110 -7.57 41.83 27.42
C LEU A 110 -7.50 43.33 27.08
N ILE A 111 -7.66 43.71 25.80
CA ILE A 111 -7.68 45.12 25.41
C ILE A 111 -8.89 45.85 26.02
N ALA A 112 -10.09 45.27 25.94
CA ALA A 112 -11.31 45.90 26.44
C ALA A 112 -11.27 46.14 27.97
N SER A 113 -10.78 45.15 28.73
CA SER A 113 -10.59 45.28 30.18
C SER A 113 -9.55 46.34 30.55
N ASN A 114 -8.44 46.42 29.82
CA ASN A 114 -7.45 47.48 29.99
C ASN A 114 -8.05 48.88 29.73
N LEU A 115 -8.87 49.03 28.69
CA LEU A 115 -9.53 50.31 28.39
C LEU A 115 -10.49 50.76 29.50
N LEU A 116 -11.24 49.83 30.11
CA LEU A 116 -12.11 50.14 31.26
C LEU A 116 -11.30 50.61 32.47
N ALA A 117 -10.17 49.95 32.75
CA ALA A 117 -9.26 50.38 33.81
C ALA A 117 -8.69 51.78 33.53
N THR A 118 -8.23 52.05 32.31
CA THR A 118 -7.75 53.38 31.91
C THR A 118 -8.82 54.45 32.05
N ARG A 119 -10.07 54.17 31.65
CA ARG A 119 -11.19 55.12 31.79
C ARG A 119 -11.47 55.45 33.26
N THR A 120 -11.40 54.45 34.14
CA THR A 120 -11.60 54.64 35.57
C THR A 120 -10.48 55.50 36.18
N LEU A 121 -9.23 55.23 35.80
CA LEU A 121 -8.08 56.06 36.21
C LEU A 121 -8.19 57.49 35.68
N ALA A 122 -8.65 57.69 34.45
CA ALA A 122 -8.87 59.01 33.88
C ALA A 122 -9.93 59.81 34.65
N ILE A 123 -11.07 59.19 34.99
CA ILE A 123 -12.11 59.83 35.81
C ILE A 123 -11.56 60.22 37.18
N LEU A 124 -10.83 59.31 37.85
CA LEU A 124 -10.20 59.61 39.14
C LEU A 124 -9.21 60.77 39.05
N ASN A 125 -8.43 60.84 37.98
CA ASN A 125 -7.47 61.93 37.77
C ASN A 125 -8.16 63.28 37.54
N VAL A 126 -9.28 63.30 36.79
CA VAL A 126 -10.10 64.51 36.61
C VAL A 126 -10.67 64.98 37.95
N VAL A 127 -11.21 64.07 38.77
CA VAL A 127 -11.72 64.40 40.11
C VAL A 127 -10.62 64.96 41.01
N ALA A 128 -9.44 64.33 41.01
CA ALA A 128 -8.28 64.82 41.76
C ALA A 128 -7.87 66.23 41.32
N SER A 129 -7.87 66.49 40.01
CA SER A 129 -7.55 67.82 39.45
C SER A 129 -8.57 68.90 39.83
N CYS A 130 -9.87 68.56 39.89
CA CYS A 130 -10.89 69.48 40.40
C CYS A 130 -10.70 69.80 41.88
N LEU A 131 -10.37 68.79 42.70
CA LEU A 131 -10.10 68.98 44.13
C LEU A 131 -8.85 69.84 44.37
N THR A 132 -7.77 69.62 43.61
CA THR A 132 -6.56 70.45 43.72
C THR A 132 -6.82 71.88 43.28
N MET A 133 -7.62 72.10 42.24
CA MET A 133 -8.03 73.44 41.80
C MET A 133 -8.85 74.17 42.88
N LEU A 134 -9.81 73.48 43.51
CA LEU A 134 -10.59 74.04 44.63
C LEU A 134 -9.70 74.36 45.83
N ALA A 135 -8.80 73.46 46.20
CA ALA A 135 -7.87 73.69 47.30
C ALA A 135 -6.95 74.89 47.03
N ALA A 136 -6.43 75.03 45.81
CA ALA A 136 -5.63 76.18 45.39
C ALA A 136 -6.44 77.48 45.43
N ALA A 137 -7.70 77.47 45.00
CA ALA A 137 -8.58 78.65 45.06
C ALA A 137 -8.85 79.08 46.51
N VAL A 138 -9.08 78.13 47.43
CA VAL A 138 -9.25 78.41 48.86
C VAL A 138 -7.97 78.98 49.46
N ALA A 139 -6.80 78.39 49.16
CA ALA A 139 -5.52 78.89 49.64
C ALA A 139 -5.25 80.32 49.14
N LEU A 140 -5.54 80.60 47.86
CA LEU A 140 -5.43 81.93 47.29
C LEU A 140 -6.37 82.93 47.97
N TRP A 141 -7.62 82.54 48.25
CA TRP A 141 -8.61 83.37 48.94
C TRP A 141 -8.18 83.70 50.38
N VAL A 142 -7.60 82.74 51.09
CA VAL A 142 -7.05 82.94 52.45
C VAL A 142 -5.87 83.91 52.44
N VAL A 143 -5.02 83.87 51.41
CA VAL A 143 -3.85 84.77 51.31
C VAL A 143 -4.23 86.19 50.90
N LEU A 144 -5.28 86.38 50.09
CA LEU A 144 -5.72 87.72 49.64
C LEU A 144 -6.64 88.47 50.63
N ARG A 145 -7.06 87.84 51.72
CA ARG A 145 -7.88 88.44 52.78
C ARG A 145 -7.03 88.86 53.98
#